data_AF-A0A3R7BZI0-F1
#
_entry.id   AF-A0A3R7BZI0-F1
#
_cell.length_a   1.000
_cell.length_b   1.000
_cell.length_c   1.000
_cell.angle_alpha   90.00
_cell.angle_beta   90.00
_cell.angle_gamma   90.00
#
_symmetry.space_group_name_H-M   'P 1'
#
loop_
_entity.id
_entity.type
_entity.pdbx_description
1 polymer ?
#
loop_
_entity_poly.entity_id
_entity_poly.type
_entity_poly.pdbx_seq_one_letter_code
_entity_poly.pdbx_strand_id
1 'polypeptide(L)' 'RISKRAEYCRIKRLGDIVKLKLRTRRRLYTLKVESSKLDEVLKRIECKVVEV' A
#
# COMPACT_ATOMS: atom_id res chain seq x y z
N ARG A 1 -3.95 12.35 -6.36
CA ARG A 1 -3.05 11.17 -6.47
C ARG A 1 -2.11 11.11 -5.26
N ILE A 2 -2.47 10.32 -4.23
CA ILE A 2 -1.64 10.14 -3.01
C ILE A 2 -0.47 9.19 -3.29
N SER A 3 -0.71 8.14 -4.10
CA SER A 3 0.28 7.14 -4.47
C SER A 3 1.51 7.71 -5.19
N LYS A 4 1.34 8.74 -6.05
CA LYS A 4 2.46 9.45 -6.70
C LYS A 4 3.37 10.21 -5.73
N ARG A 5 2.84 10.61 -4.57
CA ARG A 5 3.59 11.36 -3.54
C ARG A 5 4.11 10.44 -2.43
N ALA A 6 3.82 9.15 -2.51
CA ALA A 6 4.31 8.17 -1.55
C ALA A 6 5.75 7.81 -1.90
N GLU A 7 6.64 7.92 -0.91
CA GLU A 7 8.04 7.54 -1.06
C GLU A 7 8.18 6.02 -1.11
N TYR A 8 7.38 5.33 -0.30
CA TYR A 8 7.29 3.87 -0.30
C TYR A 8 5.93 3.39 0.21
N CYS A 9 5.53 2.21 -0.22
CA CYS A 9 4.38 1.47 0.31
C CYS A 9 4.88 0.24 1.06
N ARG A 10 4.51 0.09 2.34
CA ARG A 10 4.75 -1.13 3.09
C ARG A 10 3.51 -2.01 3.04
N ILE A 11 3.67 -3.27 2.69
CA ILE A 11 2.59 -4.25 2.73
C ILE A 11 2.66 -4.97 4.07
N LYS A 12 1.56 -5.01 4.81
CA LYS A 12 1.43 -5.90 5.97
C LYS A 12 0.26 -6.85 5.75
N ARG A 13 0.56 -8.13 5.59
CA ARG A 13 -0.44 -9.20 5.45
C ARG A 13 -0.91 -9.61 6.85
N LEU A 14 -2.22 -9.62 7.10
CA LEU A 14 -2.85 -9.99 8.36
C LEU A 14 -3.95 -11.02 8.06
N GLY A 15 -3.54 -12.20 7.59
CA GLY A 15 -4.46 -13.25 7.11
C GLY A 15 -5.24 -12.76 5.89
N ASP A 16 -6.56 -12.64 6.04
CA ASP A 16 -7.50 -12.25 4.97
C ASP A 16 -7.41 -10.77 4.58
N ILE A 17 -6.89 -9.93 5.48
CA ILE A 17 -6.81 -8.47 5.27
C ILE A 17 -5.35 -8.05 5.14
N VAL A 18 -5.08 -7.31 4.07
CA VAL A 18 -3.78 -6.70 3.79
C VAL A 18 -3.86 -5.20 4.06
N LYS A 19 -2.87 -4.67 4.77
CA LYS A 19 -2.71 -3.23 5.00
C LYS A 19 -1.62 -2.68 4.09
N LEU A 20 -2.01 -1.81 3.15
CA LEU A 20 -1.09 -1.01 2.35
C LEU A 20 -0.78 0.29 3.10
N LYS A 21 0.41 0.37 3.66
CA LYS A 21 0.90 1.52 4.41
C LYS A 21 1.72 2.41 3.50
N LEU A 22 1.09 3.42 2.92
CA LEU A 22 1.70 4.42 2.04
C LEU A 22 2.35 5.51 2.90
N ARG A 23 3.69 5.57 2.89
CA ARG A 23 4.41 6.66 3.54
C ARG A 23 4.53 7.84 2.58
N THR A 24 3.91 8.94 2.95
CA THR A 24 4.19 10.26 2.38
C THR A 24 5.01 11.06 3.39
N ARG A 25 5.71 12.13 2.97
CA ARG A 25 6.52 12.99 3.86
C ARG A 25 5.79 13.36 5.16
N ARG A 26 4.52 13.76 5.06
CA ARG A 26 3.76 14.27 6.20
C ARG A 26 2.98 13.21 6.98
N ARG A 27 2.43 12.20 6.30
CA ARG A 27 1.51 11.24 6.92
C ARG A 27 1.72 9.81 6.40
N LEU A 28 1.39 8.85 7.26
CA LEU A 28 1.27 7.45 6.89
C LEU A 28 -0.20 7.16 6.61
N TYR A 29 -0.52 6.84 5.36
CA TYR A 29 -1.87 6.41 4.99
C TYR A 29 -1.93 4.90 5.03
N THR A 30 -2.98 4.35 5.64
CA THR A 30 -3.22 2.91 5.65
C THR A 30 -4.48 2.61 4.86
N LEU A 31 -4.34 1.86 3.77
CA LEU A 31 -5.46 1.28 3.06
C LEU A 31 -5.64 -0.17 3.55
N LYS A 32 -6.84 -0.53 3.99
CA LYS A 32 -7.20 -1.93 4.24
C LYS A 32 -7.77 -2.50 2.94
N VAL A 33 -7.23 -3.61 2.49
CA VAL A 33 -7.64 -4.29 1.25
C VAL A 33 -7.73 -5.78 1.53
N GLU A 34 -8.68 -6.46 0.90
CA GLU A 34 -8.71 -7.92 0.88
C GLU A 34 -7.53 -8.46 0.08
N SER A 35 -7.02 -9.63 0.47
CA SER A 35 -5.93 -10.31 -0.24
C SER A 35 -6.23 -10.50 -1.74
N SER A 36 -7.48 -10.81 -2.09
CA SER A 36 -7.91 -11.03 -3.48
C SER A 36 -7.79 -9.79 -4.39
N LYS A 37 -7.90 -8.59 -3.82
CA LYS A 37 -7.84 -7.32 -4.58
C LYS A 37 -6.45 -6.68 -4.55
N LEU A 38 -5.47 -7.33 -3.89
CA LEU A 38 -4.14 -6.78 -3.70
C LEU A 38 -3.42 -6.53 -5.04
N ASP A 39 -3.47 -7.51 -5.94
CA ASP A 39 -2.77 -7.45 -7.23
C ASP A 39 -3.31 -6.34 -8.14
N GLU A 40 -4.62 -6.12 -8.12
CA GLU A 40 -5.24 -5.04 -8.88
C GLU A 40 -4.85 -3.66 -8.33
N VAL A 41 -4.80 -3.54 -7.00
CA VAL A 41 -4.42 -2.29 -6.34
C VAL A 41 -2.94 -2.00 -6.53
N LEU A 42 -2.09 -3.03 -6.49
CA LEU A 42 -0.64 -2.91 -6.76
C LEU A 42 -0.36 -2.41 -8.17
N LYS A 43 -1.05 -2.92 -9.20
CA LYS A 43 -0.89 -2.45 -10.58
C LYS A 43 -1.20 -0.96 -10.76
N ARG A 44 -2.06 -0.39 -9.91
CA ARG A 44 -2.45 1.04 -9.96
C ARG A 44 -1.53 1.94 -9.14
N ILE A 45 -0.63 1.38 -8.34
CA ILE A 45 0.26 2.12 -7.44
C ILE A 45 1.63 2.28 -8.09
N GLU A 46 2.02 3.53 -8.37
CA GLU A 46 3.31 3.88 -8.99
C GLU A 46 4.47 4.08 -7.98
N CYS A 47 4.34 3.66 -6.71
CA CYS A 47 5.38 3.87 -5.69
C CYS A 47 6.20 2.61 -5.40
N LYS A 48 7.41 2.79 -4.86
CA LYS A 48 8.28 1.68 -4.45
C LYS A 48 7.61 0.83 -3.37
N VAL A 49 7.41 -0.45 -3.66
CA VAL A 49 6.78 -1.40 -2.73
C VAL A 49 7.87 -2.09 -1.92
N VAL A 50 7.68 -2.13 -0.60
CA VAL A 50 8.53 -2.85 0.35
C VAL A 50 7.65 -3.86 1.08
N GLU A 51 7.98 -5.14 0.98
CA GLU A 51 7.25 -6.22 1.63
C GLU A 51 7.88 -6.52 3.01
N VAL A 52 7.06 -6.59 4.07
CA VAL A 52 7.49 -6.75 5.49
C VAL A 52 6.58 -7.70 6.27
#